data_AF-A0A8D8EYG5-F1
#
_entry.id   AF-A0A8D8EYG5-F1
#
_cell.length_a   1.000
_cell.length_b   1.000
_cell.length_c   1.000
_cell.angle_alpha   90.00
_cell.angle_beta   90.00
_cell.angle_gamma   90.00
#
_symmetry.space_group_name_H-M   'P 1'
#
loop_
_entity.id
_entity.type
_entity.pdbx_description
1 polymer ?
#
loop_
_entity_poly.entity_id
_entity_poly.type
_entity_poly.pdbx_seq_one_letter_code
_entity_poly.pdbx_strand_id
1 'polypeptide(L)'
;MNSLELVTGMVVPVLALGFVAAIALVNLFLCVRKRFPLRVNCWFCNTDTSVPYASGNCWHCPSCTQYNGFNEDGDYNREIPEQYREARPRSNATDDDKMIGGQAARLPAQNGLCFGCNRNQELKIHQLASFVPEVEENYDAEVEEYQRQLEQAYKLCGRCERVVKRTLNDVKRNVLGAKLAQIGNRGLKVLDLHMEVNGKRDGLRKRRTVGNVCLGMIILLLGMRLWESGVEVELSRDRLEAVFGTVVANVALIVVSYAVAMKDTLVDQWNATLKHPVVVDGLDQLESARNVLQEKIGSYRRAEVPDSLLEEMLVA
;
A
#
# COMPACT_ATOMS: atom_id res chain seq x y z
N MET A 1 37.85 -4.85 -25.54
CA MET A 1 36.42 -4.54 -25.28
C MET A 1 36.37 -3.37 -24.34
N ASN A 2 35.77 -2.25 -24.77
CA ASN A 2 35.72 -1.02 -23.98
C ASN A 2 34.83 -1.24 -22.74
N SER A 3 35.22 -0.67 -21.60
CA SER A 3 34.46 -0.73 -20.33
C SER A 3 33.00 -0.30 -20.49
N LEU A 4 32.72 0.59 -21.46
CA LEU A 4 31.37 1.03 -21.80
C LEU A 4 30.49 -0.08 -22.41
N GLU A 5 31.05 -0.92 -23.29
CA GLU A 5 30.32 -2.02 -23.95
C GLU A 5 30.05 -3.18 -22.99
N LEU A 6 30.95 -3.41 -22.03
CA LEU A 6 30.72 -4.38 -20.96
C LEU A 6 29.56 -3.95 -20.03
N VAL A 7 29.52 -2.65 -19.70
CA VAL A 7 28.47 -2.07 -18.83
C VAL A 7 27.12 -2.05 -19.54
N THR A 8 27.05 -1.61 -20.81
CA THR A 8 25.77 -1.60 -21.55
C THR A 8 25.32 -2.99 -21.99
N GLY A 9 26.25 -3.88 -22.37
CA GLY A 9 25.92 -5.22 -22.88
C GLY A 9 25.56 -6.24 -21.81
N MET A 10 26.11 -6.11 -20.59
CA MET A 10 25.88 -7.11 -19.52
C MET A 10 25.21 -6.53 -18.27
N VAL A 11 25.63 -5.36 -17.79
CA VAL A 11 25.11 -4.82 -16.51
C VAL A 11 23.66 -4.35 -16.66
N VAL A 12 23.34 -3.59 -17.71
CA VAL A 12 21.98 -3.07 -17.93
C VAL A 12 20.93 -4.19 -18.09
N PRO A 13 21.16 -5.24 -18.92
CA PRO A 13 20.22 -6.35 -19.04
C PRO A 13 20.07 -7.15 -17.74
N VAL A 14 21.14 -7.37 -16.98
CA VAL A 14 21.09 -8.09 -15.69
C VAL A 14 20.26 -7.31 -14.67
N LEU A 15 20.43 -5.99 -14.58
CA LEU A 15 19.62 -5.14 -13.72
C LEU A 15 18.14 -5.13 -14.13
N ALA A 16 17.87 -5.05 -15.44
CA ALA A 16 16.50 -5.11 -15.96
C ALA A 16 15.82 -6.45 -15.66
N LEU A 17 16.53 -7.58 -15.85
CA LEU A 17 16.03 -8.91 -15.50
C LEU A 17 15.82 -9.07 -14.00
N GLY A 18 16.74 -8.55 -13.18
CA GLY A 18 16.59 -8.53 -11.72
C GLY A 18 15.34 -7.77 -11.27
N PHE A 19 15.08 -6.61 -11.89
CA PHE A 19 13.88 -5.81 -11.60
C PHE A 19 12.59 -6.54 -11.99
N VAL A 20 12.55 -7.16 -13.18
CA VAL A 20 11.39 -7.95 -13.63
C VAL A 20 11.16 -9.16 -12.72
N ALA A 21 12.23 -9.85 -12.32
CA ALA A 21 12.17 -10.98 -11.40
C ALA A 21 11.65 -10.55 -10.02
N ALA A 22 12.11 -9.42 -9.48
CA ALA A 22 11.63 -8.86 -8.22
C ALA A 22 10.12 -8.55 -8.29
N ILE A 23 9.65 -7.91 -9.36
CA ILE A 23 8.22 -7.65 -9.59
C ILE A 23 7.43 -8.96 -9.68
N ALA A 24 7.94 -9.97 -10.39
CA ALA A 24 7.29 -11.26 -10.52
C ALA A 24 7.18 -11.98 -9.17
N LEU A 25 8.23 -11.96 -8.35
CA LEU A 25 8.25 -12.53 -7.01
C LEU A 25 7.28 -11.82 -6.07
N VAL A 26 7.21 -10.49 -6.10
CA VAL A 26 6.23 -9.72 -5.31
C VAL A 26 4.80 -10.07 -5.71
N ASN A 27 4.50 -10.13 -7.02
CA ASN A 27 3.17 -10.51 -7.50
C ASN A 27 2.81 -11.95 -7.10
N LEU A 28 3.75 -12.89 -7.20
CA LEU A 28 3.56 -14.27 -6.78
C LEU A 28 3.27 -14.35 -5.28
N PHE A 29 4.09 -13.67 -4.46
CA PHE A 29 3.91 -13.61 -3.01
C PHE A 29 2.52 -13.09 -2.64
N LEU A 30 2.08 -11.99 -3.25
CA LEU A 30 0.79 -11.39 -2.95
C LEU A 30 -0.39 -12.26 -3.45
N CYS A 31 -0.27 -12.91 -4.61
CA CYS A 31 -1.27 -13.90 -5.06
C CYS A 31 -1.41 -15.06 -4.07
N VAL A 32 -0.28 -15.61 -3.61
CA VAL A 32 -0.25 -16.68 -2.61
C VAL A 32 -0.84 -16.16 -1.29
N ARG A 33 -0.48 -14.95 -0.86
CA ARG A 33 -0.96 -14.33 0.38
C ARG A 33 -2.48 -14.17 0.40
N LYS A 34 -3.09 -13.79 -0.72
CA LYS A 34 -4.56 -13.63 -0.86
C LYS A 34 -5.34 -14.93 -0.66
N ARG A 35 -4.68 -16.09 -0.82
CA ARG A 35 -5.32 -17.40 -0.61
C ARG A 35 -5.48 -17.76 0.86
N PHE A 36 -4.67 -17.17 1.73
CA PHE A 36 -4.71 -17.41 3.16
C PHE A 36 -5.56 -16.36 3.88
N PRO A 37 -6.27 -16.74 4.95
CA PRO A 37 -7.08 -15.81 5.71
C PRO A 37 -6.23 -14.70 6.36
N LEU A 38 -6.89 -13.59 6.69
CA LEU A 38 -6.31 -12.45 7.38
C LEU A 38 -6.76 -12.48 8.84
N ARG A 39 -5.81 -12.29 9.76
CA ARG A 39 -6.13 -12.06 11.17
C ARG A 39 -6.49 -10.59 11.35
N VAL A 40 -7.70 -10.35 11.83
CA VAL A 40 -8.29 -9.02 12.03
C VAL A 40 -8.76 -8.90 13.47
N ASN A 41 -8.84 -7.67 13.97
CA ASN A 41 -9.31 -7.38 15.32
C ASN A 41 -10.66 -6.66 15.25
N CYS A 42 -11.61 -7.06 16.09
CA CYS A 42 -12.91 -6.41 16.18
C CYS A 42 -12.82 -5.07 16.90
N TRP A 43 -13.23 -3.99 16.26
CA TRP A 43 -13.25 -2.65 16.86
C TRP A 43 -14.08 -2.57 18.15
N PHE A 44 -15.18 -3.33 18.24
CA PHE A 44 -16.13 -3.24 19.36
C PHE A 44 -15.73 -4.05 20.59
N CYS A 45 -15.39 -5.33 20.39
CA CYS A 45 -15.08 -6.24 21.50
C CYS A 45 -13.59 -6.55 21.63
N ASN A 46 -12.74 -5.97 20.78
CA ASN A 46 -11.29 -6.18 20.74
C ASN A 46 -10.86 -7.67 20.64
N THR A 47 -11.74 -8.53 20.13
CA THR A 47 -11.43 -9.95 19.92
C THR A 47 -10.82 -10.14 18.52
N ASP A 48 -9.66 -10.81 18.47
CA ASP A 48 -9.06 -11.25 17.23
C ASP A 48 -9.88 -12.37 16.58
N THR A 49 -10.03 -12.31 15.27
CA THR A 49 -10.62 -13.38 14.47
C THR A 49 -9.91 -13.53 13.13
N SER A 50 -10.22 -14.61 12.43
CA SER A 50 -9.67 -14.90 11.11
C SER A 50 -10.77 -14.82 10.07
N VAL A 51 -10.59 -13.95 9.07
CA VAL A 51 -11.55 -13.75 7.99
C VAL A 51 -10.88 -14.00 6.64
N PRO A 52 -11.63 -14.36 5.59
CA PRO A 52 -11.12 -14.35 4.23
C PRO A 52 -10.42 -13.03 3.90
N TYR A 53 -9.33 -13.09 3.14
CA TYR A 53 -8.50 -11.91 2.86
C TYR A 53 -9.32 -10.75 2.25
N ALA A 54 -10.25 -11.06 1.34
CA ALA A 54 -11.12 -10.09 0.69
C ALA A 54 -12.12 -9.40 1.64
N SER A 55 -12.47 -10.03 2.76
CA SER A 55 -13.41 -9.50 3.76
C SER A 55 -12.71 -8.79 4.93
N GLY A 56 -11.41 -8.46 4.83
CA GLY A 56 -10.65 -7.87 5.93
C GLY A 56 -11.24 -6.57 6.52
N ASN A 57 -11.99 -5.83 5.73
CA ASN A 57 -12.72 -4.61 6.12
C ASN A 57 -14.23 -4.72 5.82
N CYS A 58 -14.80 -5.93 5.80
CA CYS A 58 -16.23 -6.14 5.61
C CYS A 58 -16.61 -7.50 6.20
N TRP A 59 -16.82 -7.54 7.51
CA TRP A 59 -17.10 -8.79 8.22
C TRP A 59 -17.92 -8.54 9.48
N HIS A 60 -18.62 -9.58 9.97
CA HIS A 60 -19.33 -9.54 11.25
C HIS A 60 -18.52 -10.30 12.30
N CYS A 61 -18.41 -9.73 13.49
CA CYS A 61 -17.65 -10.37 14.56
C CYS A 61 -18.39 -11.60 15.11
N PRO A 62 -17.75 -12.79 15.18
CA PRO A 62 -18.40 -13.98 15.73
C PRO A 62 -18.67 -13.87 17.24
N SER A 63 -17.93 -13.02 17.96
CA SER A 63 -18.06 -12.88 19.42
C SER A 63 -19.15 -11.90 19.84
N CYS A 64 -19.26 -10.74 19.17
CA CYS A 64 -20.22 -9.69 19.55
C CYS A 64 -21.25 -9.35 18.46
N THR A 65 -21.22 -10.05 17.32
CA THR A 65 -22.13 -9.87 16.17
C THR A 65 -22.14 -8.49 15.52
N GLN A 66 -21.28 -7.57 15.97
CA GLN A 66 -21.15 -6.24 15.37
C GLN A 66 -20.39 -6.28 14.04
N TYR A 67 -20.87 -5.48 13.09
CA TYR A 67 -20.23 -5.30 11.78
C TYR A 67 -18.92 -4.51 11.89
N ASN A 68 -17.87 -4.99 11.23
CA ASN A 68 -16.55 -4.38 11.14
C ASN A 68 -16.24 -4.08 9.66
N GLY A 69 -16.44 -2.83 9.28
CA GLY A 69 -16.09 -2.32 7.97
C GLY A 69 -16.27 -0.82 7.92
N PHE A 70 -15.16 -0.10 7.78
CA PHE A 70 -15.14 1.36 7.86
C PHE A 70 -14.53 1.97 6.60
N ASN A 71 -15.02 3.13 6.18
CA ASN A 71 -14.38 3.96 5.17
C ASN A 71 -13.24 4.78 5.80
N GLU A 72 -12.52 5.58 5.00
CA GLU A 72 -11.31 6.28 5.47
C GLU A 72 -11.62 7.35 6.52
N ASP A 73 -12.83 7.91 6.47
CA ASP A 73 -13.37 8.89 7.42
C ASP A 73 -13.87 8.25 8.73
N GLY A 74 -13.91 6.91 8.80
CA GLY A 74 -14.29 6.17 10.00
C GLY A 74 -15.78 5.86 10.13
N ASP A 75 -16.60 6.22 9.16
CA ASP A 75 -18.00 5.79 9.03
C ASP A 75 -18.08 4.35 8.47
N TYR A 76 -19.27 3.75 8.50
CA TYR A 76 -19.45 2.41 7.93
C TYR A 76 -19.31 2.44 6.41
N ASN A 77 -18.62 1.44 5.86
CA ASN A 77 -18.51 1.27 4.41
C ASN A 77 -19.73 0.61 3.75
N ARG A 78 -20.83 0.49 4.51
CA ARG A 78 -22.14 0.02 4.08
C ARG A 78 -23.20 0.74 4.91
N GLU A 79 -24.39 0.86 4.35
CA GLU A 79 -25.55 1.27 5.13
C GLU A 79 -25.89 0.18 6.16
N ILE A 80 -26.22 0.62 7.38
CA ILE A 80 -26.72 -0.22 8.46
C ILE A 80 -28.15 0.23 8.77
N PRO A 81 -29.17 -0.40 8.16
CA PRO A 81 -30.57 -0.03 8.33
C PRO A 81 -31.02 -0.02 9.80
N GLU A 82 -30.39 -0.84 10.64
CA GLU A 82 -30.65 -0.89 12.09
C GLU A 82 -30.36 0.43 12.80
N GLN A 83 -29.47 1.29 12.28
CA GLN A 83 -29.19 2.61 12.85
C GLN A 83 -30.31 3.63 12.62
N TYR A 84 -31.08 3.46 11.55
CA TYR A 84 -32.18 4.36 11.17
C TYR A 84 -33.55 3.86 11.61
N ARG A 85 -33.63 2.63 12.12
CA ARG A 85 -34.81 2.22 12.87
C ARG A 85 -34.80 3.04 14.13
N GLU A 86 -35.65 4.06 14.17
CA GLU A 86 -36.09 4.69 15.41
C GLU A 86 -36.23 3.57 16.42
N ALA A 87 -35.50 3.69 17.53
CA ALA A 87 -35.70 2.82 18.67
C ALA A 87 -37.19 2.96 19.00
N ARG A 88 -38.02 2.05 18.48
CA ARG A 88 -39.42 1.95 18.88
C ARG A 88 -39.30 1.97 20.39
N PRO A 89 -39.88 2.98 21.08
CA PRO A 89 -39.96 2.93 22.51
C PRO A 89 -40.52 1.54 22.77
N ARG A 90 -39.79 0.69 23.51
CA ARG A 90 -40.42 -0.52 24.04
C ARG A 90 -41.65 0.03 24.71
N SER A 91 -42.81 -0.28 24.14
CA SER A 91 -44.10 0.32 24.43
C SER A 91 -44.17 0.66 25.91
N ASN A 92 -44.19 1.95 26.22
CA ASN A 92 -44.57 2.58 27.47
C ASN A 92 -44.70 1.58 28.63
N ALA A 93 -43.57 1.22 29.26
CA ALA A 93 -43.64 0.77 30.64
C ALA A 93 -43.89 2.03 31.47
N THR A 94 -45.16 2.42 31.55
CA THR A 94 -45.64 3.38 32.53
C THR A 94 -45.23 2.87 33.92
N ASP A 95 -44.88 3.80 34.82
CA ASP A 95 -44.49 3.55 36.21
C ASP A 95 -45.57 2.81 37.05
N ASP A 96 -46.73 2.54 36.45
CA ASP A 96 -47.93 1.90 37.01
C ASP A 96 -47.93 0.35 36.94
N ASP A 97 -46.95 -0.29 36.30
CA ASP A 97 -46.81 -1.77 36.35
C ASP A 97 -46.18 -2.27 37.67
N LYS A 98 -46.11 -1.39 38.67
CA LYS A 98 -45.85 -1.79 40.05
C LYS A 98 -47.10 -2.49 40.58
N MET A 99 -46.93 -3.77 40.91
CA MET A 99 -47.78 -4.57 41.81
C MET A 99 -48.74 -5.58 41.16
N ILE A 100 -48.30 -6.41 40.22
CA ILE A 100 -48.85 -7.78 40.13
C ILE A 100 -47.71 -8.79 40.03
N GLY A 101 -47.71 -9.72 41.00
CA GLY A 101 -46.64 -10.69 41.23
C GLY A 101 -46.25 -11.48 39.99
N GLY A 102 -44.96 -11.42 39.67
CA GLY A 102 -44.32 -12.23 38.66
C GLY A 102 -42.87 -11.83 38.57
N GLN A 103 -41.95 -12.78 38.66
CA GLN A 103 -40.51 -12.59 38.70
C GLN A 103 -39.98 -11.98 37.39
N ALA A 104 -40.16 -10.68 37.17
CA ALA A 104 -39.29 -9.92 36.28
C ALA A 104 -37.99 -9.68 37.04
N ALA A 105 -37.09 -10.67 36.99
CA ALA A 105 -35.72 -10.52 37.45
C ALA A 105 -35.14 -9.26 36.78
N ARG A 106 -34.98 -8.20 37.58
CA ARG A 106 -34.14 -7.06 37.20
C ARG A 106 -32.78 -7.64 36.89
N LEU A 107 -32.44 -7.81 35.61
CA LEU A 107 -31.08 -8.17 35.25
C LEU A 107 -30.19 -7.10 35.89
N PRO A 108 -29.22 -7.47 36.74
CA PRO A 108 -28.30 -6.50 37.28
C PRO A 108 -27.63 -5.79 36.10
N ALA A 109 -27.45 -4.47 36.21
CA ALA A 109 -26.70 -3.71 35.22
C ALA A 109 -25.38 -4.44 34.96
N GLN A 110 -25.19 -4.91 33.72
CA GLN A 110 -24.09 -5.81 33.36
C GLN A 110 -22.71 -5.11 33.37
N ASN A 111 -22.64 -3.88 33.87
CA ASN A 111 -21.43 -3.05 33.94
C ASN A 111 -20.61 -3.26 35.23
N GLY A 112 -21.06 -4.12 36.15
CA GLY A 112 -20.33 -4.44 37.38
C GLY A 112 -20.40 -3.38 38.48
N LEU A 113 -21.25 -2.36 38.34
CA LEU A 113 -21.52 -1.36 39.38
C LEU A 113 -22.67 -1.80 40.30
N CYS A 114 -22.65 -1.39 41.57
CA CYS A 114 -23.78 -1.63 42.47
C CYS A 114 -25.00 -0.77 42.08
N PHE A 115 -26.19 -1.16 42.52
CA PHE A 115 -27.43 -0.45 42.20
C PHE A 115 -27.39 1.04 42.57
N GLY A 116 -26.91 1.37 43.77
CA GLY A 116 -26.80 2.77 44.23
C GLY A 116 -25.84 3.60 43.37
N CYS A 117 -24.69 3.02 42.99
CA CYS A 117 -23.76 3.70 42.09
C CYS A 117 -24.33 3.89 40.68
N ASN A 118 -25.05 2.89 40.14
CA ASN A 118 -25.74 3.05 38.85
C ASN A 118 -26.77 4.19 38.91
N ARG A 119 -27.58 4.25 39.97
CA ARG A 119 -28.54 5.34 40.17
C ARG A 119 -27.87 6.70 40.28
N ASN A 120 -26.73 6.80 40.99
CA ASN A 120 -25.95 8.04 41.07
C ASN A 120 -25.42 8.48 39.71
N GLN A 121 -24.94 7.55 38.88
CA GLN A 121 -24.47 7.88 37.52
C GLN A 121 -25.63 8.35 36.62
N GLU A 122 -26.80 7.72 36.71
CA GLU A 122 -28.02 8.16 36.00
C GLU A 122 -28.44 9.58 36.41
N LEU A 123 -28.48 9.86 37.72
CA LEU A 123 -28.80 11.20 38.24
C LEU A 123 -27.79 12.24 37.77
N LYS A 124 -26.49 11.91 37.78
CA LYS A 124 -25.44 12.81 37.29
C LYS A 124 -25.61 13.15 35.81
N ILE A 125 -25.93 12.16 34.97
CA ILE A 125 -26.20 12.39 33.53
C ILE A 125 -27.42 13.27 33.35
N HIS A 126 -28.51 13.00 34.09
CA HIS A 126 -29.72 13.81 34.02
C HIS A 126 -29.45 15.25 34.42
N GLN A 127 -28.73 15.48 35.51
CA GLN A 127 -28.39 16.82 36.00
C GLN A 127 -27.50 17.59 34.99
N LEU A 128 -26.49 16.94 34.41
CA LEU A 128 -25.66 17.51 33.34
C LEU A 128 -26.48 17.87 32.10
N ALA A 129 -27.41 17.00 31.69
CA ALA A 129 -28.26 17.25 30.53
C ALA A 129 -29.27 18.39 30.76
N SER A 130 -29.65 18.65 32.01
CA SER A 130 -30.52 19.76 32.41
C SER A 130 -29.76 21.04 32.80
N PHE A 131 -28.43 21.08 32.59
CA PHE A 131 -27.63 22.27 32.88
C PHE A 131 -28.03 23.43 31.97
N VAL A 132 -28.17 24.61 32.56
CA VAL A 132 -28.41 25.87 31.86
C VAL A 132 -27.41 26.88 32.41
N PRO A 133 -26.57 27.51 31.57
CA PRO A 133 -25.62 28.51 32.02
C PRO A 133 -26.33 29.76 32.56
N GLU A 134 -25.73 30.40 33.57
CA GLU A 134 -26.17 31.71 34.04
C GLU A 134 -25.66 32.81 33.10
N VAL A 135 -24.43 32.66 32.59
CA VAL A 135 -23.83 33.55 31.60
C VAL A 135 -23.34 32.75 30.40
N GLU A 136 -23.96 32.94 29.24
CA GLU A 136 -23.63 32.22 28.00
C GLU A 136 -22.16 32.38 27.59
N GLU A 137 -21.56 33.55 27.82
CA GLU A 137 -20.15 33.83 27.52
C GLU A 137 -19.17 33.01 28.37
N ASN A 138 -19.62 32.49 29.53
CA ASN A 138 -18.81 31.73 30.47
C ASN A 138 -19.25 30.26 30.57
N TYR A 139 -20.03 29.78 29.59
CA TYR A 139 -20.59 28.43 29.55
C TYR A 139 -19.57 27.34 29.90
N ASP A 140 -18.38 27.38 29.27
CA ASP A 140 -17.35 26.34 29.44
C ASP A 140 -16.83 26.26 30.89
N ALA A 141 -16.65 27.39 31.56
CA ALA A 141 -16.17 27.40 32.94
C ALA A 141 -17.30 27.00 33.93
N GLU A 142 -18.53 27.43 33.67
CA GLU A 142 -19.69 27.10 34.51
C GLU A 142 -20.03 25.60 34.43
N VAL A 143 -19.99 25.01 33.23
CA VAL A 143 -20.26 23.58 33.05
C VAL A 143 -19.18 22.72 33.69
N GLU A 144 -17.91 23.12 33.63
CA GLU A 144 -16.81 22.41 34.29
C GLU A 144 -16.94 22.42 35.82
N GLU A 145 -17.26 23.58 36.40
CA GLU A 145 -17.46 23.69 37.84
C GLU A 145 -18.70 22.91 38.30
N TYR A 146 -19.80 22.99 37.55
CA TYR A 146 -21.00 22.19 37.81
C TYR A 146 -20.73 20.69 37.70
N GLN A 147 -19.98 20.26 36.68
CA GLN A 147 -19.54 18.87 36.54
C GLN A 147 -18.71 18.42 37.75
N ARG A 148 -17.77 19.25 38.22
CA ARG A 148 -16.98 18.96 39.44
C ARG A 148 -17.85 18.76 40.67
N GLN A 149 -18.84 19.63 40.87
CA GLN A 149 -19.78 19.53 41.98
C GLN A 149 -20.60 18.23 41.91
N LEU A 150 -21.09 17.87 40.71
CA LEU A 150 -21.81 16.62 40.49
C LEU A 150 -20.94 15.38 40.69
N GLU A 151 -19.66 15.39 40.29
CA GLU A 151 -18.71 14.31 40.58
C GLU A 151 -18.53 14.10 42.09
N GLN A 152 -18.47 15.19 42.85
CA GLN A 152 -18.30 15.13 44.31
C GLN A 152 -19.57 14.69 45.05
N ALA A 153 -20.75 15.11 44.56
CA ALA A 153 -22.05 14.75 45.10
C ALA A 153 -22.44 13.30 44.79
N TYR A 154 -22.24 12.86 43.53
CA TYR A 154 -22.64 11.54 43.03
C TYR A 154 -21.48 10.56 42.91
N LYS A 155 -20.53 10.63 43.85
CA LYS A 155 -19.34 9.79 43.92
C LYS A 155 -19.67 8.29 44.00
N LEU A 156 -18.81 7.50 43.36
CA LEU A 156 -18.87 6.04 43.40
C LEU A 156 -18.38 5.53 44.76
N CYS A 157 -18.88 4.37 45.19
CA CYS A 157 -18.28 3.68 46.34
C CYS A 157 -16.91 3.10 45.95
N GLY A 158 -16.00 2.94 46.92
CA GLY A 158 -14.63 2.49 46.64
C GLY A 158 -14.51 1.10 45.98
N ARG A 159 -15.55 0.25 46.08
CA ARG A 159 -15.61 -1.00 45.29
C ARG A 159 -15.88 -0.72 43.81
N CYS A 160 -16.86 0.11 43.51
CA CYS A 160 -17.26 0.46 42.15
C CYS A 160 -16.18 1.29 41.44
N GLU A 161 -15.52 2.20 42.16
CA GLU A 161 -14.39 2.98 41.62
C GLU A 161 -13.25 2.07 41.14
N ARG A 162 -12.91 1.02 41.91
CA ARG A 162 -11.93 0.00 41.49
C ARG A 162 -12.39 -0.82 40.29
N VAL A 163 -13.70 -1.03 40.10
CA VAL A 163 -14.24 -1.68 38.90
C VAL A 163 -14.03 -0.76 37.71
N VAL A 164 -14.49 0.49 37.80
CA VAL A 164 -14.35 1.50 36.73
C VAL A 164 -12.88 1.70 36.34
N LYS A 165 -11.98 1.90 37.31
CA LYS A 165 -10.55 2.11 37.04
C LYS A 165 -9.91 0.92 36.31
N ARG A 166 -10.26 -0.32 36.68
CA ARG A 166 -9.78 -1.50 35.98
C ARG A 166 -10.33 -1.56 34.55
N THR A 167 -11.63 -1.38 34.39
CA THR A 167 -12.28 -1.37 33.08
C THR A 167 -11.70 -0.29 32.16
N LEU A 168 -11.48 0.93 32.66
CA LEU A 168 -10.87 2.02 31.90
C LEU A 168 -9.43 1.70 31.48
N ASN A 169 -8.63 1.09 32.36
CA ASN A 169 -7.28 0.67 32.02
C ASN A 169 -7.27 -0.45 30.97
N ASP A 170 -8.19 -1.41 31.07
CA ASP A 170 -8.35 -2.46 30.07
C ASP A 170 -8.75 -1.89 28.71
N VAL A 171 -9.73 -0.98 28.68
CA VAL A 171 -10.13 -0.26 27.46
C VAL A 171 -8.96 0.53 26.88
N LYS A 172 -8.22 1.27 27.70
CA LYS A 172 -7.05 2.05 27.25
C LYS A 172 -5.98 1.16 26.61
N ARG A 173 -5.67 0.01 27.22
CA ARG A 173 -4.73 -0.98 26.67
C ARG A 173 -5.23 -1.54 25.33
N ASN A 174 -6.52 -1.83 25.25
CA ASN A 174 -7.15 -2.37 24.04
C ASN A 174 -7.13 -1.35 22.89
N VAL A 175 -7.45 -0.08 23.14
CA VAL A 175 -7.39 0.99 22.13
C VAL A 175 -5.99 1.17 21.58
N LEU A 176 -4.97 1.16 22.44
CA LEU A 176 -3.58 1.27 21.99
C LEU A 176 -3.15 0.08 21.11
N GLY A 177 -3.47 -1.14 21.55
CA GLY A 177 -3.20 -2.36 20.78
C GLY A 177 -3.88 -2.35 19.41
N ALA A 178 -5.16 -1.94 19.37
CA ALA A 178 -5.93 -1.83 18.13
C ALA A 178 -5.35 -0.78 17.18
N LYS A 179 -4.91 0.39 17.68
CA LYS A 179 -4.26 1.43 16.86
C LYS A 179 -2.94 0.97 16.26
N LEU A 180 -2.10 0.28 17.03
CA LEU A 180 -0.83 -0.27 16.53
C LEU A 180 -1.07 -1.35 15.46
N ALA A 181 -2.04 -2.25 15.67
CA ALA A 181 -2.43 -3.25 14.69
C ALA A 181 -2.99 -2.59 13.40
N GLN A 182 -3.75 -1.50 13.54
CA GLN A 182 -4.29 -0.74 12.41
C GLN A 182 -3.19 -0.13 11.53
N ILE A 183 -2.13 0.42 12.14
CA ILE A 183 -0.97 0.97 11.42
C ILE A 183 -0.27 -0.12 10.60
N GLY A 184 -0.02 -1.29 11.21
CA GLY A 184 0.60 -2.43 10.51
C GLY A 184 -0.21 -2.90 9.30
N ASN A 185 -1.54 -3.00 9.44
CA ASN A 185 -2.43 -3.41 8.35
C ASN A 185 -2.52 -2.37 7.22
N ARG A 186 -2.43 -1.06 7.52
CA ARG A 186 -2.38 -0.01 6.47
C ARG A 186 -1.14 -0.16 5.59
N GLY A 187 0.02 -0.43 6.18
CA GLY A 187 1.25 -0.69 5.41
C GLY A 187 1.11 -1.85 4.42
N LEU A 188 0.47 -2.94 4.85
CA LEU A 188 0.19 -4.09 3.98
C LEU A 188 -0.84 -3.78 2.88
N LYS A 189 -1.86 -2.97 3.19
CA LYS A 189 -2.89 -2.54 2.23
C LYS A 189 -2.31 -1.68 1.11
N VAL A 190 -1.34 -0.80 1.38
CA VAL A 190 -0.68 0.02 0.35
C VAL A 190 0.03 -0.86 -0.69
N LEU A 191 0.71 -1.93 -0.24
CA LEU A 191 1.33 -2.90 -1.14
C LEU A 191 0.30 -3.65 -1.99
N ASP A 192 -0.87 -3.94 -1.41
CA ASP A 192 -1.94 -4.64 -2.11
C ASP A 192 -2.65 -3.73 -3.14
N LEU A 193 -2.82 -2.44 -2.84
CA LEU A 193 -3.49 -1.46 -3.70
C LEU A 193 -2.73 -1.22 -5.02
N HIS A 194 -1.40 -1.15 -4.96
CA HIS A 194 -0.54 -1.16 -6.16
C HIS A 194 -0.75 -2.39 -7.05
N MET A 195 -1.24 -3.48 -6.46
CA MET A 195 -1.44 -4.75 -7.14
C MET A 195 -2.88 -4.96 -7.62
N GLU A 196 -3.89 -4.46 -6.89
CA GLU A 196 -5.31 -4.56 -7.28
C GLU A 196 -5.68 -3.67 -8.47
N VAL A 197 -5.02 -2.51 -8.61
CA VAL A 197 -5.08 -1.69 -9.85
C VAL A 197 -4.72 -2.54 -11.08
N ASN A 198 -3.95 -3.61 -10.88
CA ASN A 198 -3.46 -4.53 -11.89
C ASN A 198 -4.23 -5.88 -11.94
N GLY A 199 -5.40 -5.98 -11.29
CA GLY A 199 -5.99 -7.27 -10.89
C GLY A 199 -7.26 -7.70 -11.64
N LYS A 200 -8.18 -6.79 -11.94
CA LYS A 200 -9.52 -7.16 -12.45
C LYS A 200 -9.65 -7.13 -13.98
N ARG A 201 -8.79 -6.39 -14.68
CA ARG A 201 -8.71 -6.35 -16.16
C ARG A 201 -7.42 -6.94 -16.75
N ASP A 202 -6.38 -7.12 -15.94
CA ASP A 202 -5.05 -7.43 -16.45
C ASP A 202 -4.66 -8.91 -16.40
N GLY A 203 -5.43 -9.83 -15.83
CA GLY A 203 -5.07 -11.26 -15.82
C GLY A 203 -4.97 -11.86 -17.24
N LEU A 204 -5.97 -11.61 -18.07
CA LEU A 204 -5.99 -12.02 -19.49
C LEU A 204 -5.04 -11.15 -20.35
N ARG A 205 -5.00 -9.84 -20.10
CA ARG A 205 -4.14 -8.91 -20.84
C ARG A 205 -2.67 -9.17 -20.54
N LYS A 206 -2.27 -9.40 -19.28
CA LYS A 206 -0.90 -9.80 -18.90
C LYS A 206 -0.54 -11.17 -19.46
N ARG A 207 -1.42 -12.18 -19.44
CA ARG A 207 -1.09 -13.48 -20.08
C ARG A 207 -0.81 -13.29 -21.58
N ARG A 208 -1.59 -12.44 -22.25
CA ARG A 208 -1.41 -12.11 -23.66
C ARG A 208 -0.17 -11.24 -23.90
N THR A 209 0.09 -10.24 -23.07
CA THR A 209 1.25 -9.35 -23.17
C THR A 209 2.54 -10.09 -22.80
N VAL A 210 2.56 -10.90 -21.74
CA VAL A 210 3.69 -11.76 -21.39
C VAL A 210 3.92 -12.78 -22.49
N GLY A 211 2.87 -13.41 -23.03
CA GLY A 211 2.97 -14.27 -24.21
C GLY A 211 3.59 -13.55 -25.40
N ASN A 212 3.12 -12.34 -25.72
CA ASN A 212 3.65 -11.53 -26.83
C ASN A 212 5.08 -11.05 -26.60
N VAL A 213 5.45 -10.71 -25.36
CA VAL A 213 6.81 -10.30 -24.99
C VAL A 213 7.76 -11.50 -25.04
N CYS A 214 7.36 -12.66 -24.54
CA CYS A 214 8.12 -13.90 -24.68
C CYS A 214 8.29 -14.29 -26.14
N LEU A 215 7.23 -14.19 -26.95
CA LEU A 215 7.28 -14.45 -28.38
C LEU A 215 8.19 -13.46 -29.10
N GLY A 216 8.13 -12.17 -28.75
CA GLY A 216 9.01 -11.13 -29.26
C GLY A 216 10.48 -11.35 -28.89
N MET A 217 10.76 -11.77 -27.65
CA MET A 217 12.12 -12.11 -27.21
C MET A 217 12.65 -13.35 -27.94
N ILE A 218 11.82 -14.37 -28.17
CA ILE A 218 12.20 -15.55 -28.95
C ILE A 218 12.50 -15.14 -30.41
N ILE A 219 11.65 -14.31 -31.02
CA ILE A 219 11.87 -13.81 -32.39
C ILE A 219 13.15 -12.96 -32.46
N LEU A 220 13.42 -12.11 -31.48
CA LEU A 220 14.63 -11.30 -31.42
C LEU A 220 15.89 -12.17 -31.29
N LEU A 221 15.88 -13.15 -30.40
CA LEU A 221 17.00 -14.08 -30.21
C LEU A 221 17.24 -14.95 -31.44
N LEU A 222 16.17 -15.44 -32.09
CA LEU A 222 16.26 -16.15 -33.37
C LEU A 222 16.77 -15.24 -34.49
N GLY A 223 16.31 -13.99 -34.54
CA GLY A 223 16.76 -12.98 -35.50
C GLY A 223 18.24 -12.63 -35.32
N MET A 224 18.71 -12.49 -34.08
CA MET A 224 20.12 -12.30 -33.75
C MET A 224 20.97 -13.52 -34.16
N ARG A 225 20.48 -14.73 -33.92
CA ARG A 225 21.16 -15.97 -34.37
C ARG A 225 21.23 -16.08 -35.89
N LEU A 226 20.14 -15.74 -36.59
CA LEU A 226 20.11 -15.69 -38.05
C LEU A 226 21.00 -14.57 -38.61
N TRP A 227 21.15 -13.46 -37.89
CA TRP A 227 22.06 -12.39 -38.24
C TRP A 227 23.53 -12.81 -38.06
N GLU A 228 23.88 -13.45 -36.93
CA GLU A 228 25.20 -14.04 -36.70
C GLU A 228 25.53 -15.09 -37.77
N SER A 229 24.60 -16.01 -38.06
CA SER A 229 24.79 -17.02 -39.11
C SER A 229 24.80 -16.43 -40.51
N GLY A 230 24.02 -15.37 -40.78
CA GLY A 230 23.99 -14.69 -42.09
C GLY A 230 25.25 -13.88 -42.38
N VAL A 231 25.97 -13.44 -41.34
CA VAL A 231 27.28 -12.79 -41.47
C VAL A 231 28.40 -13.79 -41.80
N GLU A 232 28.22 -15.08 -41.49
CA GLU A 232 29.18 -16.15 -41.83
C GLU A 232 28.87 -16.86 -43.16
N VAL A 233 27.71 -16.62 -43.78
CA VAL A 233 27.42 -17.15 -45.12
C VAL A 233 28.15 -16.29 -46.15
N GLU A 234 29.43 -16.61 -46.38
CA GLU A 234 30.01 -16.43 -47.71
C GLU A 234 29.13 -17.24 -48.67
N LEU A 235 28.19 -16.55 -49.33
CA LEU A 235 27.27 -17.13 -50.29
C LEU A 235 28.09 -17.60 -51.50
N SER A 236 28.68 -18.79 -51.37
CA SER A 236 29.55 -19.40 -52.38
C SER A 236 28.75 -19.51 -53.67
N ARG A 237 29.19 -18.72 -54.65
CA ARG A 237 28.58 -18.51 -55.98
C ARG A 237 28.09 -19.81 -56.61
N ASP A 238 28.87 -20.88 -56.42
CA ASP A 238 28.64 -22.21 -56.97
C ASP A 238 27.33 -22.86 -56.47
N ARG A 239 26.90 -22.58 -55.23
CA ARG A 239 25.62 -23.11 -54.70
C ARG A 239 24.41 -22.31 -55.15
N LEU A 240 24.58 -21.00 -55.40
CA LEU A 240 23.49 -20.13 -55.86
C LEU A 240 23.17 -20.40 -57.34
N GLU A 241 24.21 -20.62 -58.14
CA GLU A 241 24.10 -20.97 -59.55
C GLU A 241 23.47 -22.36 -59.76
N ALA A 242 23.71 -23.31 -58.85
CA ALA A 242 23.14 -24.66 -58.90
C ALA A 242 21.61 -24.71 -58.65
N VAL A 243 21.06 -23.78 -57.85
CA VAL A 243 19.64 -23.82 -57.44
C VAL A 243 18.75 -22.91 -58.28
N PHE A 244 19.24 -21.73 -58.66
CA PHE A 244 18.42 -20.69 -59.31
C PHE A 244 18.86 -20.37 -60.75
N GLY A 245 19.95 -20.98 -61.23
CA GLY A 245 20.53 -20.69 -62.54
C GLY A 245 21.36 -19.40 -62.54
N THR A 246 22.27 -19.30 -63.51
CA THR A 246 23.32 -18.27 -63.56
C THR A 246 22.79 -16.84 -63.66
N VAL A 247 21.65 -16.64 -64.34
CA VAL A 247 21.06 -15.30 -64.52
C VAL A 247 20.50 -14.75 -63.21
N VAL A 248 19.73 -15.56 -62.47
CA VAL A 248 19.11 -15.14 -61.21
C VAL A 248 20.16 -15.01 -60.12
N ALA A 249 21.16 -15.89 -60.09
CA ALA A 249 22.29 -15.81 -59.17
C ALA A 249 23.09 -14.51 -59.35
N ASN A 250 23.38 -14.11 -60.59
CA ASN A 250 24.11 -12.86 -60.87
C ASN A 250 23.30 -11.62 -60.46
N VAL A 251 21.99 -11.59 -60.70
CA VAL A 251 21.13 -10.47 -60.27
C VAL A 251 21.08 -10.40 -58.74
N ALA A 252 20.93 -11.54 -58.06
CA ALA A 252 20.92 -11.60 -56.60
C ALA A 252 22.26 -11.12 -55.99
N LEU A 253 23.40 -11.54 -56.56
CA LEU A 253 24.73 -11.10 -56.09
C LEU A 253 24.96 -9.60 -56.31
N ILE A 254 24.46 -9.03 -57.41
CA ILE A 254 24.53 -7.58 -57.65
C ILE A 254 23.68 -6.83 -56.61
N VAL A 255 22.46 -7.28 -56.34
CA VAL A 255 21.59 -6.63 -55.33
C VAL A 255 22.22 -6.70 -53.93
N VAL A 256 22.79 -7.84 -53.56
CA VAL A 256 23.48 -8.01 -52.27
C VAL A 256 24.72 -7.13 -52.19
N SER A 257 25.53 -7.03 -53.26
CA SER A 257 26.73 -6.18 -53.24
C SER A 257 26.39 -4.68 -53.14
N TYR A 258 25.34 -4.22 -53.81
CA TYR A 258 24.84 -2.85 -53.66
C TYR A 258 24.28 -2.59 -52.26
N ALA A 259 23.59 -3.55 -51.65
CA ALA A 259 23.08 -3.42 -50.30
C ALA A 259 24.22 -3.33 -49.26
N VAL A 260 25.27 -4.15 -49.42
CA VAL A 260 26.47 -4.08 -48.56
C VAL A 260 27.20 -2.76 -48.74
N ALA A 261 27.44 -2.32 -49.98
CA ALA A 261 28.10 -1.04 -50.26
C ALA A 261 27.30 0.16 -49.71
N MET A 262 25.96 0.12 -49.81
CA MET A 262 25.09 1.14 -49.23
C MET A 262 25.18 1.16 -47.70
N LYS A 263 25.18 -0.02 -47.05
CA LYS A 263 25.38 -0.13 -45.60
C LYS A 263 26.71 0.49 -45.18
N ASP A 264 27.80 0.14 -45.87
CA ASP A 264 29.14 0.63 -45.51
C ASP A 264 29.25 2.14 -45.72
N THR A 265 28.67 2.68 -46.79
CA THR A 265 28.63 4.14 -47.03
C THR A 265 27.84 4.88 -45.95
N LEU A 266 26.71 4.33 -45.50
CA LEU A 266 25.90 4.93 -44.44
C LEU A 266 26.63 4.87 -43.08
N VAL A 267 27.31 3.77 -42.79
CA VAL A 267 28.15 3.64 -41.59
C VAL A 267 29.31 4.63 -41.63
N ASP A 268 29.95 4.83 -42.79
CA ASP A 268 31.03 5.79 -42.95
C ASP A 268 30.54 7.24 -42.81
N GLN A 269 29.38 7.58 -43.38
CA GLN A 269 28.76 8.89 -43.17
C GLN A 269 28.40 9.14 -41.71
N TRP A 270 27.86 8.12 -41.03
CA TRP A 270 27.54 8.20 -39.61
C TRP A 270 28.80 8.42 -38.76
N ASN A 271 29.86 7.67 -39.03
CA ASN A 271 31.15 7.81 -38.35
C ASN A 271 31.83 9.15 -38.64
N ALA A 272 31.71 9.68 -39.87
CA ALA A 272 32.19 11.01 -40.22
C ALA A 272 31.41 12.11 -39.48
N THR A 273 30.10 11.94 -39.31
CA THR A 273 29.24 12.86 -38.57
C THR A 273 29.58 12.87 -37.08
N LEU A 274 29.87 11.70 -36.49
CA LEU A 274 30.31 11.60 -35.10
C LEU A 274 31.68 12.24 -34.85
N LYS A 275 32.57 12.20 -35.85
CA LYS A 275 33.90 12.85 -35.79
C LYS A 275 33.86 14.35 -36.12
N HIS A 276 32.70 14.90 -36.47
CA HIS A 276 32.58 16.32 -36.77
C HIS A 276 32.87 17.14 -35.50
N PRO A 277 33.74 18.16 -35.56
CA PRO A 277 34.25 18.86 -34.37
C PRO A 277 33.15 19.43 -33.48
N VAL A 278 32.05 19.91 -34.08
CA VAL A 278 30.87 20.41 -33.36
C VAL A 278 30.17 19.33 -32.51
N VAL A 279 30.14 18.09 -33.01
CA VAL A 279 29.51 16.96 -32.32
C VAL A 279 30.41 16.43 -31.21
N VAL A 280 31.73 16.38 -31.47
CA VAL A 280 32.74 16.00 -30.49
C VAL A 280 32.79 17.01 -29.34
N ASP A 281 32.83 18.31 -29.62
CA ASP A 281 32.77 19.37 -28.60
C ASP A 281 31.49 19.28 -27.75
N GLY A 282 30.35 18.97 -28.38
CA GLY A 282 29.09 18.76 -27.67
C GLY A 282 29.12 17.54 -26.73
N LEU A 283 29.76 16.45 -27.16
CA LEU A 283 29.96 15.26 -26.34
C LEU A 283 30.93 15.53 -25.18
N ASP A 284 32.02 16.25 -25.42
CA ASP A 284 33.00 16.63 -24.40
C ASP A 284 32.40 17.58 -23.36
N GLN A 285 31.54 18.51 -23.77
CA GLN A 285 30.79 19.38 -22.85
C GLN A 285 29.81 18.59 -21.97
N LEU A 286 29.13 17.59 -22.53
CA LEU A 286 28.24 16.71 -21.77
C LEU A 286 29.01 15.82 -20.79
N GLU A 287 30.18 15.32 -21.19
CA GLU A 287 31.06 14.53 -20.33
C GLU A 287 31.65 15.37 -19.18
N SER A 288 32.04 16.61 -19.46
CA SER A 288 32.44 17.59 -18.45
C SER A 288 31.31 17.90 -17.46
N ALA A 289 30.10 18.15 -17.95
CA ALA A 289 28.93 18.39 -17.12
C ALA A 289 28.59 17.19 -16.22
N ARG A 290 28.72 15.96 -16.73
CA ARG A 290 28.55 14.71 -15.96
C ARG A 290 29.57 14.63 -14.82
N ASN A 291 30.84 14.92 -15.10
CA ASN A 291 31.91 14.82 -14.10
C ASN A 291 31.73 15.86 -12.97
N VAL A 292 31.32 17.09 -13.31
CA VAL A 292 31.00 18.14 -12.33
C VAL A 292 29.80 17.73 -11.45
N LEU A 293 28.75 17.17 -12.04
CA LEU A 293 27.60 16.66 -11.29
C LEU A 293 27.99 15.53 -10.34
N GLN A 294 28.84 14.61 -10.79
CA GLN A 294 29.30 13.48 -10.00
C GLN A 294 30.20 13.93 -8.83
N GLU A 295 31.04 14.95 -9.03
CA GLU A 295 31.84 15.56 -7.97
C GLU A 295 30.95 16.25 -6.93
N LYS A 296 29.95 17.02 -7.37
CA LYS A 296 28.97 17.67 -6.47
C LYS A 296 28.21 16.65 -5.63
N ILE A 297 27.71 15.58 -6.25
CA ILE A 297 27.02 14.48 -5.57
C ILE A 297 27.95 13.78 -4.57
N GLY A 298 29.23 13.60 -4.90
CA GLY A 298 30.24 13.05 -3.99
C GLY A 298 30.54 13.97 -2.80
N SER A 299 30.57 15.29 -3.01
CA SER A 299 30.73 16.30 -1.97
C SER A 299 29.56 16.31 -0.99
N TYR A 300 28.31 16.26 -1.49
CA TYR A 300 27.11 16.14 -0.64
C TYR A 300 27.07 14.85 0.18
N ARG A 301 27.60 13.74 -0.36
CA ARG A 301 27.70 12.47 0.37
C ARG A 301 28.78 12.48 1.46
N ARG A 302 29.81 13.32 1.31
CA ARG A 302 30.95 13.40 2.24
C ARG A 302 30.76 14.47 3.32
N ALA A 303 29.74 15.32 3.18
CA ALA A 303 29.26 16.18 4.26
C ALA A 303 28.43 15.36 5.27
N GLU A 304 29.09 14.40 5.93
CA GLU A 304 28.58 13.86 7.19
C GLU A 304 28.69 14.95 8.26
N VAL A 305 27.61 15.11 9.02
CA VAL A 305 27.49 16.05 10.13
C VAL A 305 28.63 15.77 11.12
N PRO A 306 29.43 16.79 11.53
CA PRO A 306 30.50 16.57 12.49
C PRO A 306 29.91 16.07 13.83
N ASP A 307 30.49 15.01 14.39
CA ASP A 307 30.03 14.35 15.62
C ASP A 307 29.83 15.31 16.81
N SER A 308 30.48 16.48 16.80
CA SER A 308 30.29 17.54 17.80
C SER A 308 28.89 18.14 17.83
N LEU A 309 28.17 18.14 16.71
CA LEU A 309 26.76 18.60 16.65
C LEU A 309 25.79 17.53 17.11
N LEU A 310 26.17 16.25 17.06
CA LEU A 310 25.36 15.15 17.54
C LEU A 310 25.37 15.04 19.07
N GLU A 311 26.51 15.38 19.72
CA GLU A 311 26.60 15.44 21.19
C GLU A 311 25.83 16.63 21.78
N GLU A 312 25.82 17.82 21.16
CA GLU A 312 25.03 18.96 21.66
C GLU A 312 23.52 18.72 21.57
N MET A 313 23.05 17.97 20.57
CA MET A 313 21.62 17.63 20.43
C MET A 313 21.14 16.51 21.35
N LEU A 314 22.04 15.72 21.95
CA LEU A 314 21.71 14.64 22.88
C LEU A 314 21.73 15.09 24.36
N VAL A 315 22.17 16.31 24.64
CA VAL A 315 22.27 16.88 26.00
C VAL A 315 21.26 18.02 26.27
N ALA A 316 20.40 18.35 25.30
CA ALA A 316 19.24 19.24 25.48
C ALA A 316 17.94 18.44 25.66
#